data_AF-A0A227JCE9-F1
#
_entry.id   AF-A0A227JCE9-F1
#
_cell.length_a   1.000
_cell.length_b   1.000
_cell.length_c   1.000
_cell.angle_alpha   90.00
_cell.angle_beta   90.00
_cell.angle_gamma   90.00
#
_symmetry.space_group_name_H-M   'P 1'
#
loop_
_entity.id
_entity.type
_entity.pdbx_description
1 polymer ?
#
loop_
_entity_poly.entity_id
_entity_poly.type
_entity_poly.pdbx_seq_one_letter_code
_entity_poly.pdbx_strand_id
1 'polypeptide(L)'
;MHSPEHCFTRFTADTSDYELPTQFTFPFYYTPHPLCVLAAKQLQQHLLAQTDFEHDFGLVNEETGRGKMFGVLLVKSPQGELGFLSAFSGKIADQNLIPGFVPPVYDMLTDEGFFRAETDAINAANAEYKTCAANPELADLKAQIQADRAAYQQEEQTQRQVMIDGRAARKRQRQQGEQTLNADDLKILLDELGKQSVA
;
A
#
# COMPACT_ATOMS: atom_id res chain seq x y z
N MET A 1 33.22 -12.11 20.70
CA MET A 1 32.01 -12.04 21.55
C MET A 1 31.77 -10.57 21.88
N HIS A 2 30.70 -9.97 21.38
CA HIS A 2 30.33 -8.61 21.76
C HIS A 2 29.84 -8.64 23.21
N SER A 3 30.68 -8.19 24.14
CA SER A 3 30.30 -8.12 25.56
C SER A 3 29.33 -6.95 25.77
N PRO A 4 28.21 -7.14 26.50
CA PRO A 4 27.28 -6.07 26.89
C PRO A 4 27.96 -4.88 27.58
N GLU A 5 29.15 -5.08 28.15
CA GLU A 5 29.94 -4.05 28.84
C GLU A 5 30.39 -2.91 27.92
N HIS A 6 30.41 -3.10 26.59
CA HIS A 6 30.77 -2.05 25.62
C HIS A 6 29.58 -1.24 25.08
N CYS A 7 28.34 -1.53 25.51
CA CYS A 7 27.15 -0.82 25.04
C CYS A 7 26.78 0.38 25.92
N PHE A 8 27.44 0.54 27.08
CA PHE A 8 27.18 1.64 28.01
C PHE A 8 27.82 2.94 27.52
N THR A 9 26.99 3.95 27.29
CA THR A 9 27.44 5.30 26.92
C THR A 9 27.30 6.25 28.09
N ARG A 10 28.41 6.88 28.50
CA ARG A 10 28.41 7.93 29.52
C ARG A 10 27.87 9.23 28.94
N PHE A 11 27.16 10.01 29.76
CA PHE A 11 26.82 11.38 29.40
C PHE A 11 28.07 12.24 29.30
N THR A 12 28.17 13.04 28.24
CA THR A 12 29.24 14.05 28.11
C THR A 12 28.90 15.36 28.80
N ALA A 13 27.61 15.65 28.95
CA ALA A 13 27.10 16.78 29.71
C ALA A 13 26.93 16.43 31.19
N ASP A 14 26.97 17.43 32.06
CA ASP A 14 26.64 17.26 33.46
C ASP A 14 25.15 16.89 33.62
N THR A 15 24.89 15.91 34.47
CA THR A 15 23.56 15.37 34.75
C THR A 15 23.13 15.53 36.21
N SER A 16 23.94 16.20 37.03
CA SER A 16 23.74 16.35 38.48
C SER A 16 22.45 17.08 38.85
N ASP A 17 22.00 18.00 37.99
CA ASP A 17 20.78 18.80 38.21
C ASP A 17 19.48 18.10 37.80
N TYR A 18 19.55 16.87 37.30
CA TYR A 18 18.38 16.13 36.84
C TYR A 18 17.88 15.17 37.92
N GLU A 19 16.59 15.22 38.21
CA GLU A 19 15.93 14.16 38.96
C GLU A 19 15.89 12.88 38.12
N LEU A 20 16.02 11.71 38.78
CA LEU A 20 15.94 10.43 38.10
C LEU A 20 14.47 10.02 37.90
N PRO A 21 14.13 9.37 36.77
CA PRO A 21 12.79 8.84 36.58
C PRO A 21 12.48 7.77 37.62
N THR A 22 11.28 7.82 38.19
CA THR A 22 10.81 6.90 39.24
C THR A 22 10.06 5.68 38.68
N GLN A 23 9.68 5.73 37.41
CA GLN A 23 8.90 4.68 36.74
C GLN A 23 9.31 4.54 35.27
N PHE A 24 9.09 3.34 34.72
CA PHE A 24 9.17 3.13 33.28
C PHE A 24 7.96 3.77 32.59
N THR A 25 8.21 4.45 31.47
CA THR A 25 7.16 5.15 30.72
C THR A 25 6.36 4.19 29.85
N PHE A 26 5.07 4.47 29.69
CA PHE A 26 4.20 3.77 28.74
C PHE A 26 4.55 4.20 27.31
N PRO A 27 4.92 3.28 26.39
CA PRO A 27 5.58 3.63 25.13
C PRO A 27 4.70 4.38 24.12
N PHE A 28 3.38 4.41 24.31
CA PHE A 28 2.45 5.03 23.35
C PHE A 28 1.92 6.39 23.78
N TYR A 29 2.15 6.81 25.04
CA TYR A 29 1.72 8.13 25.51
C TYR A 29 2.52 8.54 26.75
N TYR A 30 3.58 9.33 26.54
CA TYR A 30 4.41 9.84 27.61
C TYR A 30 5.14 11.12 27.19
N THR A 31 5.49 11.95 28.17
CA THR A 31 6.49 13.01 27.99
C THR A 31 7.87 12.40 28.22
N PRO A 32 8.80 12.47 27.26
CA PRO A 32 10.13 11.89 27.45
C PRO A 32 10.85 12.59 28.58
N HIS A 33 11.48 11.80 29.45
CA HIS A 33 12.28 12.33 30.55
C HIS A 33 13.42 13.21 30.01
N PRO A 34 13.77 14.35 30.63
CA PRO A 34 14.81 15.24 30.13
C PRO A 34 16.17 14.56 29.89
N LEU A 35 16.57 13.62 30.76
CA LEU A 35 17.77 12.79 30.57
C LEU A 35 17.71 11.91 29.30
N CYS A 36 16.53 11.41 28.93
CA CYS A 36 16.37 10.65 27.68
C CYS A 36 16.46 11.55 26.46
N VAL A 37 15.94 12.79 26.54
CA VAL A 37 16.11 13.80 25.48
C VAL A 37 17.59 14.17 25.33
N LEU A 38 18.31 14.32 26.44
CA LEU A 38 19.75 14.56 26.43
C LEU A 38 20.52 13.40 25.79
N ALA A 39 20.20 12.16 26.16
CA ALA A 39 20.81 10.96 25.58
C ALA A 39 20.56 10.86 24.07
N ALA A 40 19.33 11.14 23.63
CA ALA A 40 18.98 11.14 22.21
C ALA A 40 19.78 12.20 21.43
N LYS A 41 19.95 13.41 21.98
CA LYS A 41 20.79 14.45 21.36
C LYS A 41 22.26 14.04 21.26
N GLN A 42 22.80 13.45 22.32
CA GLN A 42 24.18 12.95 22.31
C GLN A 42 24.36 11.83 21.26
N LEU A 43 23.39 10.91 21.15
CA LEU A 43 23.40 9.88 20.12
C LEU A 43 23.32 10.49 18.71
N GLN A 44 22.45 11.48 18.48
CA GLN A 44 22.38 12.19 17.20
C GLN A 44 23.72 12.82 16.82
N GLN A 45 24.40 13.49 17.77
CA GLN A 45 25.72 14.05 17.54
C GLN A 45 26.75 12.98 17.17
N HIS A 46 26.73 11.84 17.86
CA HIS A 46 27.59 10.70 17.52
C HIS A 46 27.32 10.20 16.10
N LEU A 47 26.06 9.99 15.73
CA LEU A 47 25.67 9.51 14.39
C LEU A 47 26.11 10.45 13.25
N LEU A 48 26.17 11.76 13.52
CA LEU A 48 26.63 12.77 12.56
C LEU A 48 28.16 12.83 12.42
N ALA A 49 28.90 12.41 13.45
CA ALA A 49 30.36 12.54 13.51
C ALA A 49 31.11 11.22 13.28
N GLN A 50 30.47 10.08 13.53
CA GLN A 50 31.06 8.76 13.38
C GLN A 50 31.38 8.44 11.92
N THR A 51 32.37 7.56 11.72
CA THR A 51 32.81 7.07 10.39
C THR A 51 32.82 5.54 10.31
N ASP A 52 32.25 4.87 11.30
CA ASP A 52 32.21 3.42 11.44
C ASP A 52 31.25 2.75 10.44
N PHE A 53 30.20 3.48 10.01
CA PHE A 53 29.28 3.04 8.97
C PHE A 53 28.69 4.22 8.18
N GLU A 54 28.21 3.93 6.97
CA GLU A 54 27.54 4.90 6.10
C GLU A 54 26.03 4.60 6.03
N HIS A 55 25.21 5.62 6.27
CA HIS A 55 23.76 5.52 6.11
C HIS A 55 23.16 6.88 5.73
N ASP A 56 22.35 6.89 4.68
CA ASP A 56 21.59 8.10 4.32
C ASP A 56 20.35 8.24 5.21
N PHE A 57 20.50 9.08 6.24
CA PHE A 57 19.43 9.41 7.16
C PHE A 57 18.36 10.35 6.57
N GLY A 58 18.53 10.85 5.33
CA GLY A 58 17.60 11.76 4.68
C GLY A 58 17.69 13.20 5.16
N LEU A 59 18.81 13.62 5.74
CA LEU A 59 19.00 14.98 6.26
C LEU A 59 19.19 16.05 5.17
N VAL A 60 19.58 15.64 3.96
CA VAL A 60 19.81 16.53 2.80
C VAL A 60 18.67 16.44 1.78
N ASN A 61 18.22 15.22 1.48
CA ASN A 61 17.07 14.97 0.61
C ASN A 61 16.14 13.93 1.26
N GLU A 62 14.99 14.39 1.72
CA GLU A 62 13.99 13.53 2.38
C GLU A 62 13.36 12.51 1.43
N GLU A 63 13.28 12.78 0.12
CA GLU A 63 12.63 11.89 -0.86
C GLU A 63 13.44 10.62 -1.15
N THR A 64 14.76 10.71 -1.05
CA THR A 64 15.69 9.59 -1.31
C THR A 64 16.25 8.99 -0.03
N GLY A 65 16.12 9.69 1.10
CA GLY A 65 16.59 9.26 2.40
C GLY A 65 15.90 7.99 2.88
N ARG A 66 16.66 7.12 3.55
CA ARG A 66 16.12 5.85 4.05
C ARG A 66 15.55 5.96 5.47
N GLY A 67 15.88 7.04 6.17
CA GLY A 67 15.51 7.26 7.57
C GLY A 67 16.03 6.15 8.50
N LYS A 68 15.92 6.36 9.81
CA LYS A 68 16.16 5.28 10.78
C LYS A 68 15.55 5.58 12.14
N MET A 69 14.95 4.58 12.77
CA MET A 69 14.53 4.69 14.18
C MET A 69 15.63 4.19 15.11
N PHE A 70 16.01 5.06 16.04
CA PHE A 70 16.92 4.78 17.16
C PHE A 70 16.17 4.90 18.49
N GLY A 71 16.61 4.12 19.48
CA GLY A 71 16.12 4.17 20.84
C GLY A 71 17.26 4.41 21.82
N VAL A 72 16.95 5.09 22.93
CA VAL A 72 17.86 5.23 24.08
C VAL A 72 17.17 4.70 25.33
N LEU A 73 17.95 4.05 26.20
CA LEU A 73 17.50 3.59 27.51
C LEU A 73 18.43 4.12 28.59
N LEU A 74 17.89 4.94 29.49
CA LEU A 74 18.63 5.43 30.66
C LEU A 74 18.92 4.26 31.61
N VAL A 75 20.17 4.10 32.02
CA VAL A 75 20.62 3.01 32.91
C VAL A 75 21.64 3.52 33.92
N LYS A 76 21.80 2.77 35.02
CA LYS A 76 22.97 2.88 35.90
C LYS A 76 23.88 1.70 35.66
N SER A 77 25.18 1.95 35.52
CA SER A 77 26.18 0.88 35.46
C SER A 77 26.24 0.11 36.79
N PRO A 78 26.83 -1.10 36.82
CA PRO A 78 27.09 -1.81 38.08
C PRO A 78 27.93 -0.99 39.09
N GLN A 79 28.72 -0.03 38.61
CA GLN A 79 29.50 0.91 39.41
C GLN A 79 28.69 2.13 39.88
N GLY A 80 27.41 2.22 39.51
CA GLY A 80 26.51 3.30 39.91
C GLY A 80 26.54 4.53 39.01
N GLU A 81 27.30 4.51 37.91
CA GLU A 81 27.39 5.63 36.97
C GLU A 81 26.11 5.76 36.14
N LEU A 82 25.61 6.98 35.98
CA LEU A 82 24.47 7.25 35.12
C LEU A 82 24.92 7.34 33.64
N GLY A 83 24.19 6.66 32.77
CA GLY A 83 24.42 6.69 31.33
C GLY A 83 23.24 6.13 30.56
N PHE A 84 23.47 5.73 29.32
CA PHE A 84 22.43 5.17 28.48
C PHE A 84 22.94 4.08 27.55
N LEU A 85 22.01 3.22 27.13
CA LEU A 85 22.18 2.26 26.05
C LEU A 85 21.52 2.82 24.78
N SER A 86 22.07 2.46 23.61
CA SER A 86 21.51 2.84 22.32
C SER A 86 21.14 1.61 21.49
N ALA A 87 20.03 1.69 20.78
CA ALA A 87 19.54 0.64 19.88
C ALA A 87 19.06 1.24 18.56
N PHE A 88 18.98 0.43 17.51
CA PHE A 88 18.35 0.79 16.24
C PHE A 88 17.44 -0.34 15.74
N SER A 89 16.45 0.04 14.94
CA SER A 89 15.52 -0.91 14.29
C SER A 89 16.21 -1.71 13.16
N GLY A 90 16.02 -3.02 13.03
CA GLY A 90 16.53 -3.79 11.88
C GLY A 90 18.05 -3.72 11.67
N LYS A 91 18.51 -3.30 10.47
CA LYS A 91 19.93 -3.23 10.09
C LYS A 91 20.36 -1.85 9.56
N ILE A 92 21.62 -1.47 9.74
CA ILE A 92 22.25 -0.26 9.15
C ILE A 92 23.48 -0.73 8.38
N ALA A 93 23.70 -0.21 7.17
CA ALA A 93 24.82 -0.61 6.31
C ALA A 93 24.98 -2.15 6.20
N ASP A 94 23.85 -2.84 6.03
CA ASP A 94 23.73 -4.31 5.99
C ASP A 94 24.20 -5.06 7.24
N GLN A 95 24.39 -4.35 8.36
CA GLN A 95 24.81 -4.89 9.65
C GLN A 95 23.71 -4.69 10.70
N ASN A 96 23.48 -5.70 11.53
CA ASN A 96 22.62 -5.62 12.71
C ASN A 96 23.41 -5.64 14.03
N LEU A 97 24.74 -5.75 13.94
CA LEU A 97 25.69 -5.69 15.04
C LEU A 97 26.67 -4.54 14.78
N ILE A 98 26.53 -3.45 15.52
CA ILE A 98 27.41 -2.28 15.43
C ILE A 98 27.96 -1.99 16.83
N PRO A 99 29.28 -1.81 17.01
CA PRO A 99 29.86 -1.43 18.29
C PRO A 99 29.16 -0.21 18.91
N GLY A 100 28.98 -0.23 20.24
CA GLY A 100 28.26 0.84 20.96
C GLY A 100 26.74 0.73 20.95
N PHE A 101 26.15 -0.11 20.10
CA PHE A 101 24.72 -0.43 20.13
C PHE A 101 24.47 -1.76 20.83
N VAL A 102 23.30 -1.89 21.47
CA VAL A 102 22.88 -3.16 22.05
C VAL A 102 22.64 -4.18 20.94
N PRO A 103 23.10 -5.43 21.10
CA PRO A 103 22.89 -6.46 20.10
C PRO A 103 21.40 -6.79 19.98
N PRO A 104 20.93 -7.24 18.80
CA PRO A 104 19.56 -7.65 18.63
C PRO A 104 19.29 -8.89 19.49
N VAL A 105 18.08 -8.97 20.06
CA VAL A 105 17.62 -10.16 20.83
C VAL A 105 17.59 -11.40 19.93
N TYR A 106 17.41 -11.21 18.62
CA TYR A 106 17.42 -12.25 17.59
C TYR A 106 18.20 -11.77 16.36
N ASP A 107 19.21 -12.53 15.95
CA ASP A 107 20.05 -12.19 14.80
C ASP A 107 19.39 -12.63 13.48
N MET A 108 18.61 -11.72 12.88
CA MET A 108 17.96 -11.93 11.58
C MET A 108 18.93 -12.13 10.40
N LEU A 109 20.24 -11.90 10.57
CA LEU A 109 21.26 -12.01 9.52
C LEU A 109 22.08 -13.31 9.62
N THR A 110 21.89 -14.10 10.68
CA THR A 110 22.42 -15.47 10.72
C THR A 110 21.67 -16.35 9.73
N ASP A 111 22.41 -17.20 9.00
CA ASP A 111 21.95 -17.96 7.82
C ASP A 111 20.79 -18.94 8.09
N GLU A 112 20.29 -19.07 9.33
CA GLU A 112 19.22 -19.98 9.73
C GLU A 112 17.90 -19.27 10.08
N GLY A 113 17.73 -18.01 9.68
CA GLY A 113 16.50 -17.25 9.93
C GLY A 113 15.33 -17.71 9.05
N PHE A 114 14.30 -18.30 9.66
CA PHE A 114 12.95 -18.60 9.12
C PHE A 114 12.40 -17.53 8.15
N PHE A 115 12.80 -16.27 8.34
CA PHE A 115 12.41 -15.12 7.52
C PHE A 115 12.85 -15.16 6.06
N ARG A 116 14.02 -15.72 5.70
CA ARG A 116 14.49 -15.73 4.30
C ARG A 116 13.57 -16.55 3.41
N ALA A 117 13.23 -17.77 3.84
CA ALA A 117 12.42 -18.69 3.04
C ALA A 117 11.00 -18.15 2.76
N GLU A 118 10.33 -17.57 3.77
CA GLU A 118 9.02 -16.95 3.56
C GLU A 118 9.11 -15.67 2.71
N THR A 119 10.14 -14.86 2.91
CA THR A 119 10.35 -13.64 2.11
C THR A 119 10.62 -13.97 0.64
N ASP A 120 11.38 -15.03 0.37
CA ASP A 120 11.67 -15.48 -1.00
C ASP A 120 10.40 -15.99 -1.70
N ALA A 121 9.54 -16.73 -0.99
CA ALA A 121 8.25 -17.16 -1.52
C ALA A 121 7.33 -15.97 -1.84
N ILE A 122 7.27 -14.97 -0.97
CA ILE A 122 6.50 -13.73 -1.19
C ILE A 122 7.07 -12.95 -2.39
N ASN A 123 8.39 -12.85 -2.51
CA ASN A 123 9.05 -12.16 -3.61
C ASN A 123 8.80 -12.86 -4.95
N ALA A 124 8.85 -14.19 -4.98
CA ALA A 124 8.53 -14.99 -6.15
C ALA A 124 7.08 -14.77 -6.59
N ALA A 125 6.12 -14.87 -5.66
CA ALA A 125 4.71 -14.61 -5.95
C ALA A 125 4.46 -13.19 -6.47
N ASN A 126 5.14 -12.18 -5.89
CA ASN A 126 5.05 -10.79 -6.36
C ASN A 126 5.65 -10.60 -7.76
N ALA A 127 6.73 -11.31 -8.09
CA ALA A 127 7.33 -11.26 -9.41
C ALA A 127 6.39 -11.87 -10.46
N GLU A 128 5.81 -13.04 -10.18
CA GLU A 128 4.81 -13.67 -11.03
C GLU A 128 3.60 -12.76 -11.24
N TYR A 129 3.06 -12.18 -10.15
CA TYR A 129 1.96 -11.23 -10.23
C TYR A 129 2.29 -10.04 -11.14
N LYS A 130 3.47 -9.44 -10.99
CA LYS A 130 3.89 -8.30 -11.84
C LYS A 130 3.98 -8.69 -13.31
N THR A 131 4.52 -9.87 -13.63
CA THR A 131 4.59 -10.38 -15.00
C THR A 131 3.19 -10.60 -15.58
N CYS A 132 2.29 -11.25 -14.83
CA CYS A 132 0.92 -11.45 -15.28
C CYS A 132 0.16 -10.12 -15.44
N ALA A 133 0.32 -9.18 -14.51
CA ALA A 133 -0.33 -7.88 -14.55
C ALA A 133 0.17 -6.99 -15.69
N ALA A 134 1.43 -7.15 -16.10
CA ALA A 134 2.02 -6.44 -17.23
C ALA A 134 1.71 -7.09 -18.59
N ASN A 135 0.94 -8.18 -18.65
CA ASN A 135 0.58 -8.81 -19.91
C ASN A 135 -0.24 -7.84 -20.78
N PRO A 136 0.27 -7.39 -21.94
CA PRO A 136 -0.42 -6.43 -22.80
C PRO A 136 -1.77 -6.93 -23.30
N GLU A 137 -1.95 -8.25 -23.47
CA GLU A 137 -3.21 -8.84 -23.90
C GLU A 137 -4.37 -8.56 -22.93
N LEU A 138 -4.08 -8.35 -21.64
CA LEU A 138 -5.12 -8.00 -20.66
C LEU A 138 -5.76 -6.65 -20.95
N ALA A 139 -4.98 -5.67 -21.42
CA ALA A 139 -5.49 -4.36 -21.78
C ALA A 139 -6.36 -4.46 -23.04
N ASP A 140 -5.86 -5.18 -24.06
CA ASP A 140 -6.55 -5.37 -25.33
C ASP A 140 -7.87 -6.12 -25.16
N LEU A 141 -7.88 -7.23 -24.41
CA LEU A 141 -9.09 -8.00 -24.15
C LEU A 141 -10.13 -7.21 -23.34
N LYS A 142 -9.69 -6.39 -22.38
CA LYS A 142 -10.61 -5.50 -21.65
C LYS A 142 -11.22 -4.46 -22.57
N ALA A 143 -10.43 -3.86 -23.46
CA ALA A 143 -10.94 -2.90 -24.44
C ALA A 143 -11.92 -3.57 -25.41
N GLN A 144 -11.61 -4.79 -25.88
CA GLN A 144 -12.49 -5.56 -26.77
C GLN A 144 -13.84 -5.86 -26.10
N ILE A 145 -13.84 -6.33 -24.85
CA ILE A 145 -15.09 -6.60 -24.11
C ILE A 145 -15.94 -5.34 -23.97
N GLN A 146 -15.31 -4.18 -23.74
CA GLN A 146 -16.05 -2.91 -23.66
C GLN A 146 -16.64 -2.52 -25.02
N ALA A 147 -15.87 -2.67 -26.10
CA ALA A 147 -16.34 -2.38 -27.46
C ALA A 147 -17.51 -3.30 -27.86
N ASP A 148 -17.38 -4.61 -27.62
CA ASP A 148 -18.42 -5.60 -27.94
C ASP A 148 -19.70 -5.33 -27.17
N ARG A 149 -19.60 -4.97 -25.88
CA ARG A 149 -20.75 -4.59 -25.06
C ARG A 149 -21.45 -3.34 -25.56
N ALA A 150 -20.68 -2.32 -25.94
CA ALA A 150 -21.24 -1.08 -26.50
C ALA A 150 -21.95 -1.34 -27.84
N ALA A 151 -21.33 -2.13 -28.72
CA ALA A 151 -21.92 -2.52 -29.99
C ALA A 151 -23.23 -3.30 -29.79
N TYR A 152 -23.24 -4.30 -28.90
CA TYR A 152 -24.43 -5.07 -28.57
C TYR A 152 -25.56 -4.18 -28.04
N GLN A 153 -25.26 -3.26 -27.10
CA GLN A 153 -26.26 -2.35 -26.55
C GLN A 153 -26.87 -1.43 -27.62
N GLN A 154 -26.04 -0.94 -28.53
CA GLN A 154 -26.50 -0.11 -29.64
C GLN A 154 -27.41 -0.89 -30.57
N GLU A 155 -27.02 -2.10 -30.97
CA GLU A 155 -27.81 -2.96 -31.86
C GLU A 155 -29.14 -3.36 -31.22
N GLU A 156 -29.13 -3.71 -29.92
CA GLU A 156 -30.35 -3.99 -29.16
C GLU A 156 -31.29 -2.78 -29.14
N GLN A 157 -30.76 -1.58 -28.91
CA GLN A 157 -31.57 -0.36 -28.88
C GLN A 157 -32.14 -0.03 -30.27
N THR A 158 -31.34 -0.15 -31.33
CA THR A 158 -31.79 0.04 -32.71
C THR A 158 -32.92 -0.94 -33.05
N GLN A 159 -32.75 -2.22 -32.72
CA GLN A 159 -33.78 -3.23 -32.98
C GLN A 159 -35.06 -2.95 -32.17
N ARG A 160 -34.93 -2.52 -30.91
CA ARG A 160 -36.10 -2.08 -30.11
C ARG A 160 -36.82 -0.91 -30.77
N GLN A 161 -36.09 0.06 -31.31
CA GLN A 161 -36.70 1.22 -31.98
C GLN A 161 -37.45 0.81 -33.25
N VAL A 162 -36.86 -0.08 -34.08
CA VAL A 162 -37.53 -0.64 -35.27
C VAL A 162 -38.86 -1.30 -34.88
N MET A 163 -38.89 -2.06 -33.79
CA MET A 163 -40.11 -2.71 -33.30
C MET A 163 -41.16 -1.70 -32.82
N ILE A 164 -40.75 -0.61 -32.17
CA ILE A 164 -41.64 0.47 -31.72
C ILE A 164 -42.24 1.20 -32.92
N ASP A 165 -41.41 1.62 -33.87
CA ASP A 165 -41.83 2.37 -35.05
C ASP A 165 -42.73 1.53 -35.95
N GLY A 166 -42.40 0.26 -36.14
CA GLY A 166 -43.23 -0.71 -36.86
C GLY A 166 -44.62 -0.86 -36.24
N ARG A 167 -44.72 -0.98 -34.90
CA ARG A 167 -46.03 -1.03 -34.21
C ARG A 167 -46.82 0.27 -34.41
N ALA A 168 -46.17 1.42 -34.31
CA ALA A 168 -46.81 2.72 -34.50
C ALA A 168 -47.31 2.93 -35.93
N ALA A 169 -46.52 2.53 -36.94
CA ALA A 169 -46.91 2.58 -38.34
C ALA A 169 -48.12 1.69 -38.63
N ARG A 170 -48.12 0.43 -38.16
CA ARG A 170 -49.27 -0.48 -38.32
C ARG A 170 -50.52 0.07 -37.66
N LYS A 171 -50.41 0.66 -36.46
CA LYS A 171 -51.55 1.29 -35.78
C LYS A 171 -52.16 2.43 -36.61
N ARG A 172 -51.32 3.29 -37.21
CA ARG A 172 -51.78 4.38 -38.10
C ARG A 172 -52.46 3.84 -39.35
N GLN A 173 -51.88 2.83 -40.00
CA GLN A 173 -52.44 2.21 -41.21
C GLN A 173 -53.81 1.57 -40.93
N ARG A 174 -54.00 0.90 -39.78
CA ARG A 174 -55.32 0.37 -39.38
C ARG A 174 -56.37 1.46 -39.23
N GLN A 175 -56.05 2.51 -38.46
CA GLN A 175 -56.98 3.62 -38.24
C GLN A 175 -57.35 4.32 -39.55
N GLN A 176 -56.39 4.49 -40.46
CA GLN A 176 -56.64 5.13 -41.74
C GLN A 176 -57.50 4.23 -42.64
N GLY A 177 -57.18 2.93 -42.72
CA GLY A 177 -57.97 1.95 -43.49
C GLY A 177 -59.41 1.83 -43.00
N GLU A 178 -59.65 1.84 -41.69
CA GLU A 178 -60.99 1.84 -41.09
C GLU A 178 -61.84 3.05 -41.51
N GLN A 179 -61.20 4.17 -41.85
CA GLN A 179 -61.87 5.40 -42.25
C GLN A 179 -62.05 5.52 -43.77
N THR A 180 -61.22 4.85 -44.58
CA THR A 180 -61.13 5.11 -46.02
C THR A 180 -61.45 3.91 -46.92
N LEU A 181 -61.43 2.68 -46.40
CA LEU A 181 -61.62 1.47 -47.20
C LEU A 181 -63.01 0.85 -47.01
N ASN A 182 -63.46 0.08 -48.02
CA ASN A 182 -64.63 -0.78 -47.89
C ASN A 182 -64.29 -2.06 -47.10
N ALA A 183 -65.30 -2.87 -46.79
CA ALA A 183 -65.15 -4.04 -45.91
C ALA A 183 -64.18 -5.11 -46.43
N ASP A 184 -64.16 -5.37 -47.74
CA ASP A 184 -63.31 -6.40 -48.34
C ASP A 184 -61.85 -5.93 -48.41
N ASP A 185 -61.62 -4.68 -48.82
CA ASP A 185 -60.28 -4.08 -48.87
C ASP A 185 -59.69 -3.87 -47.47
N LEU A 186 -60.51 -3.52 -46.48
CA LEU A 186 -60.09 -3.41 -45.09
C LEU A 186 -59.65 -4.77 -44.53
N LYS A 187 -60.37 -5.85 -44.86
CA LYS A 187 -60.01 -7.19 -44.41
C LYS A 187 -58.65 -7.64 -44.96
N ILE A 188 -58.38 -7.37 -46.24
CA ILE A 188 -57.07 -7.65 -46.87
C ILE A 188 -55.95 -6.89 -46.15
N LEU A 189 -56.14 -5.58 -45.90
CA LEU A 189 -55.17 -4.76 -45.19
C LEU A 189 -54.88 -5.29 -43.77
N LEU A 190 -55.90 -5.69 -43.02
CA LEU A 190 -55.72 -6.20 -41.65
C LEU A 190 -54.92 -7.51 -41.62
N ASP A 191 -55.15 -8.41 -42.56
CA ASP A 191 -54.40 -9.66 -42.70
C ASP A 191 -52.92 -9.41 -43.06
N GLU A 192 -52.64 -8.44 -43.93
CA GLU A 192 -51.28 -8.03 -44.27
C GLU A 192 -50.53 -7.42 -43.08
N LEU A 193 -51.19 -6.51 -42.34
CA LEU A 193 -50.61 -5.91 -41.14
C LEU A 193 -50.42 -6.92 -40.00
N GLY A 194 -51.22 -7.99 -39.96
CA GLY A 194 -51.05 -9.12 -39.05
C GLY A 194 -49.75 -9.89 -39.30
N LYS A 195 -49.45 -10.19 -40.56
CA LYS A 195 -48.22 -10.90 -40.98
C LYS A 195 -46.96 -10.10 -40.64
N GLN A 196 -47.00 -8.78 -40.77
CA GLN A 196 -45.89 -7.87 -40.43
C GLN A 196 -45.60 -7.76 -38.91
N SER A 197 -46.42 -8.37 -38.05
CA SER A 197 -46.20 -8.34 -36.60
C SER A 197 -45.41 -9.54 -36.06
N VAL A 198 -45.19 -10.57 -36.90
CA VAL A 198 -44.56 -11.84 -36.51
C VAL A 198 -43.18 -12.01 -37.16
N ALA A 199 -42.93 -11.31 -38.28
CA ALA A 199 -41.63 -11.24 -38.95
C ALA A 199 -40.71 -10.19 -38.31
#